data_AF-A0A1S8WPS2-F1
#
_entry.id   AF-A0A1S8WPS2-F1
#
_cell.length_a   1.000
_cell.length_b   1.000
_cell.length_c   1.000
_cell.angle_alpha   90.00
_cell.angle_beta   90.00
_cell.angle_gamma   90.00
#
_symmetry.space_group_name_H-M   'P 1'
#
loop_
_entity.id
_entity.type
_entity.pdbx_description
1 polymer ?
#
loop_
_entity_poly.entity_id
_entity_poly.type
_entity_poly.pdbx_seq_one_letter_code
_entity_poly.pdbx_strand_id
1 'polypeptide(L)'
;VVKLSPGHSQVDWECAKTHGLPILNMLDSSGKVTNLGGEFAAAESGLIKFHPSYQKDVWSEWLSPGKHRDWCISRQLWWGHPIPAYRSKKTDPAKDETTGWVIARSMTEAEKQLSVESSRIEQAERHRQLEESAFASSWSVRDKCLD
;
A
#
# COMPACT_ATOMS: atom_id res chain seq x y z
N VAL A 1 14.10 -11.38 19.17
CA VAL A 1 12.64 -11.41 19.41
C VAL A 1 11.97 -10.92 18.15
N VAL A 2 11.13 -11.73 17.51
CA VAL A 2 10.44 -11.38 16.26
C VAL A 2 8.94 -11.36 16.54
N LYS A 3 8.21 -10.42 15.92
CA LYS A 3 6.75 -10.37 16.01
C LYS A 3 6.16 -11.55 15.24
N LEU A 4 5.23 -12.27 15.86
CA LEU A 4 4.38 -13.28 15.23
C LEU A 4 2.97 -12.71 15.00
N SER A 5 2.42 -12.92 13.80
CA SER A 5 1.08 -12.52 13.37
C SER A 5 0.37 -13.63 12.56
N PRO A 6 -0.11 -14.70 13.22
CA PRO A 6 -0.65 -15.89 12.55
C PRO A 6 -1.86 -15.64 11.64
N GLY A 7 -2.62 -14.56 11.87
CA GLY A 7 -3.75 -14.18 11.03
C GLY A 7 -3.37 -13.47 9.71
N HIS A 8 -2.10 -13.07 9.54
CA HIS A 8 -1.68 -12.21 8.43
C HIS A 8 -0.40 -12.67 7.71
N SER A 9 0.20 -13.79 8.13
CA SER A 9 1.42 -14.34 7.53
C SER A 9 1.38 -15.87 7.59
N GLN A 10 1.65 -16.51 6.45
CA GLN A 10 1.67 -17.97 6.34
C GLN A 10 2.73 -18.60 7.25
N VAL A 11 3.91 -18.00 7.34
CA VAL A 11 5.01 -18.51 8.19
C VAL A 11 4.64 -18.44 9.67
N ASP A 12 3.99 -17.34 10.07
CA ASP A 12 3.54 -17.17 11.46
C ASP A 12 2.39 -18.12 11.79
N TRP A 13 1.53 -18.43 10.81
CA TRP A 13 0.43 -19.38 10.93
C TRP A 13 0.94 -20.80 11.20
N GLU A 14 1.95 -21.25 10.45
CA GLU A 14 2.56 -22.58 10.62
C GLU A 14 3.27 -22.70 11.96
N CYS A 15 4.01 -21.66 12.35
CA CYS A 15 4.65 -21.56 13.66
C CYS A 15 3.61 -21.64 14.79
N ALA A 16 2.54 -20.83 14.70
CA ALA A 16 1.46 -20.83 15.69
C ALA A 16 0.77 -22.19 15.79
N LYS A 17 0.48 -22.84 14.67
CA LYS A 17 -0.15 -24.16 14.65
C LYS A 17 0.73 -25.22 15.31
N THR A 18 2.04 -25.17 15.06
CA THR A 18 3.02 -26.09 15.66
C THR A 18 3.10 -25.91 17.18
N HIS A 19 2.97 -24.69 17.67
CA HIS A 19 3.05 -24.35 19.09
C HIS A 19 1.69 -24.19 19.79
N GLY A 20 0.58 -24.52 19.12
CA GLY A 20 -0.77 -24.45 19.68
C GLY A 20 -1.24 -23.03 20.04
N LEU A 21 -0.73 -22.01 19.35
CA LEU A 21 -1.10 -20.61 19.60
C LEU A 21 -2.42 -20.24 18.92
N PRO A 22 -3.24 -19.36 19.53
CA PRO A 22 -4.49 -18.90 18.94
C PRO A 22 -4.24 -18.06 17.68
N ILE A 23 -5.09 -18.27 16.67
CA ILE A 23 -5.03 -17.56 15.39
C ILE A 23 -6.06 -16.44 15.42
N LEU A 24 -5.62 -15.26 15.84
CA LEU A 24 -6.45 -14.06 15.92
C LEU A 24 -6.35 -13.28 14.60
N ASN A 25 -7.50 -12.92 14.02
CA ASN A 25 -7.56 -12.15 12.80
C ASN A 25 -8.13 -10.75 13.08
N MET A 26 -7.29 -9.73 12.92
CA MET A 26 -7.62 -8.34 13.26
C MET A 26 -8.48 -7.67 12.19
N LEU A 27 -8.56 -8.24 10.99
CA LEU A 27 -9.28 -7.69 9.85
C LEU A 27 -10.40 -8.65 9.40
N ASP A 28 -11.57 -8.11 9.11
CA ASP A 28 -12.66 -8.87 8.51
C ASP A 28 -12.45 -9.07 7.00
N SER A 29 -13.32 -9.87 6.38
CA SER A 29 -13.30 -10.12 4.93
C SER A 29 -13.60 -8.87 4.08
N SER A 30 -14.03 -7.77 4.69
CA SER A 30 -14.24 -6.46 4.05
C SER A 30 -13.05 -5.51 4.23
N GLY A 31 -12.00 -5.93 4.94
CA GLY A 31 -10.80 -5.15 5.21
C GLY A 31 -10.92 -4.17 6.38
N LYS A 32 -11.97 -4.28 7.22
CA LYS A 32 -12.15 -3.42 8.40
C LYS A 32 -11.58 -4.09 9.66
N VAL A 33 -11.08 -3.27 10.59
CA VAL A 33 -10.58 -3.74 11.89
C VAL A 33 -11.75 -4.27 12.71
N THR A 34 -11.64 -5.52 13.17
CA THR A 34 -12.65 -6.19 13.98
C THR A 34 -12.59 -5.72 15.43
N ASN A 35 -13.59 -6.08 16.24
CA ASN A 35 -13.61 -5.80 17.68
C ASN A 35 -12.42 -6.43 18.45
N LEU A 36 -11.70 -7.38 17.84
CA LEU A 36 -10.45 -7.95 18.36
C LEU A 36 -9.30 -6.95 18.31
N GLY A 37 -9.39 -5.94 17.43
CA GLY A 37 -8.49 -4.80 17.42
C GLY A 37 -8.54 -3.96 18.68
N GLY A 38 -9.58 -4.16 19.50
CA GLY A 38 -9.76 -3.51 20.79
C GLY A 38 -9.76 -2.00 20.62
N GLU A 39 -8.90 -1.36 21.39
CA GLU A 39 -8.43 -0.05 21.03
C GLU A 39 -7.58 -0.20 19.75
N PHE A 40 -8.10 -0.45 18.53
CA PHE A 40 -7.55 -0.09 17.17
C PHE A 40 -8.66 0.17 16.15
N ALA A 41 -9.91 0.23 16.62
CA ALA A 41 -11.08 0.77 15.91
C ALA A 41 -11.09 2.33 15.84
N ALA A 42 -9.93 2.96 15.60
CA ALA A 42 -9.23 3.70 16.64
C ALA A 42 -9.56 5.16 17.00
N ALA A 43 -10.10 5.96 16.07
CA ALA A 43 -10.19 7.41 16.30
C ALA A 43 -11.31 7.77 17.30
N GLU A 44 -12.40 7.01 17.28
CA GLU A 44 -13.51 7.18 18.24
C GLU A 44 -13.29 6.35 19.51
N SER A 45 -12.57 5.22 19.42
CA SER A 45 -12.37 4.28 20.53
C SER A 45 -11.23 4.63 21.51
N GLY A 46 -10.51 5.75 21.32
CA GLY A 46 -9.60 6.31 22.32
C GLY A 46 -8.14 5.83 22.31
N LEU A 47 -7.73 5.08 21.30
CA LEU A 47 -6.34 4.65 21.14
C LEU A 47 -5.34 5.77 20.96
N ILE A 48 -5.69 6.62 20.00
CA ILE A 48 -4.76 7.56 19.42
C ILE A 48 -4.95 8.74 20.34
N LYS A 49 -4.06 8.82 21.32
CA LYS A 49 -4.04 9.94 22.26
C LYS A 49 -3.44 11.13 21.53
N PHE A 50 -4.32 12.02 21.10
CA PHE A 50 -3.94 13.29 20.53
C PHE A 50 -3.39 14.18 21.65
N HIS A 51 -2.19 14.70 21.46
CA HIS A 51 -1.56 15.66 22.35
C HIS A 51 -1.10 16.86 21.54
N PRO A 52 -1.72 18.05 21.71
CA PRO A 52 -2.87 18.35 22.59
C PRO A 52 -4.21 17.74 22.12
N SER A 53 -5.14 17.55 23.06
CA SER A 53 -6.39 16.80 22.87
C SER A 53 -7.31 17.35 21.78
N TYR A 54 -7.32 18.68 21.56
CA TYR A 54 -8.15 19.32 20.54
C TYR A 54 -7.77 18.94 19.11
N GLN A 55 -6.56 18.40 18.88
CA GLN A 55 -6.15 17.95 17.53
C GLN A 55 -7.02 16.81 17.02
N LYS A 56 -7.67 16.05 17.91
CA LYS A 56 -8.63 15.01 17.53
C LYS A 56 -9.76 15.59 16.67
N ASP A 57 -10.30 16.73 17.07
CA ASP A 57 -11.44 17.36 16.40
C ASP A 57 -11.01 17.91 15.03
N VAL A 58 -9.83 18.55 14.98
CA VAL A 58 -9.22 19.04 13.73
C VAL A 58 -8.96 17.90 12.74
N TRP A 59 -8.39 16.79 13.22
CA TRP A 59 -8.09 15.63 12.40
C TRP A 59 -9.36 14.94 11.88
N SER A 60 -10.37 14.82 12.75
CA SER A 60 -11.68 14.26 12.39
C SER A 60 -12.41 15.13 11.37
N GLU A 61 -12.32 16.46 11.51
CA GLU A 61 -12.86 17.40 10.54
C GLU A 61 -12.19 17.26 9.17
N TRP A 62 -10.86 17.13 9.13
CA TRP A 62 -10.11 16.97 7.89
C TRP A 62 -10.51 15.70 7.11
N LEU A 63 -10.76 14.60 7.82
CA LEU A 63 -11.20 13.33 7.23
C LEU A 63 -12.69 13.26 6.92
N SER A 64 -13.48 14.26 7.36
CA SER A 64 -14.92 14.23 7.14
C SER A 64 -15.26 14.15 5.63
N PRO A 65 -16.34 13.44 5.26
CA PRO A 65 -16.75 13.30 3.86
C PRO A 65 -16.90 14.67 3.18
N GLY A 66 -16.33 14.83 1.99
CA GLY A 66 -16.42 16.07 1.21
C GLY A 66 -15.48 17.20 1.63
N LYS A 67 -14.71 17.06 2.73
CA LYS A 67 -13.64 18.00 3.10
C LYS A 67 -12.25 17.57 2.64
N HIS A 68 -12.00 16.26 2.58
CA HIS A 68 -10.77 15.73 1.99
C HIS A 68 -10.85 15.75 0.45
N ARG A 69 -9.70 15.96 -0.20
CA ARG A 69 -9.56 15.87 -1.66
C ARG A 69 -8.69 14.67 -2.00
N ASP A 70 -8.89 14.12 -3.19
CA ASP A 70 -8.04 13.06 -3.72
C ASP A 70 -6.58 13.49 -3.66
N TRP A 71 -5.77 12.64 -3.04
CA TRP A 71 -4.34 12.86 -2.97
C TRP A 71 -3.72 12.41 -4.27
N CYS A 72 -3.30 13.39 -5.08
CA CYS A 72 -2.45 13.08 -6.21
C CYS A 72 -1.15 12.46 -5.66
N ILE A 73 -0.87 11.20 -5.98
CA ILE A 73 0.35 10.49 -5.57
C ILE A 73 1.49 10.68 -6.56
N SER A 74 1.15 10.99 -7.81
CA SER A 74 2.11 11.15 -8.89
C SER A 74 2.78 12.54 -8.80
N ARG A 75 4.11 12.62 -8.95
CA ARG A 75 4.89 13.81 -8.55
C ARG A 75 6.15 13.99 -9.35
N GLN A 76 6.33 15.08 -10.10
CA GLN A 76 7.48 15.27 -11.00
C GLN A 76 8.88 15.47 -10.35
N LEU A 77 9.50 14.40 -9.83
CA LEU A 77 10.80 14.40 -9.13
C LEU A 77 11.90 13.53 -9.80
N TRP A 78 13.16 13.73 -9.38
CA TRP A 78 14.36 13.04 -9.89
C TRP A 78 14.94 11.98 -8.93
N TRP A 79 14.52 11.98 -7.67
CA TRP A 79 14.93 11.00 -6.65
C TRP A 79 13.71 10.56 -5.81
N GLY A 80 13.59 9.25 -5.53
CA GLY A 80 12.40 8.62 -4.92
C GLY A 80 12.12 7.18 -5.44
N HIS A 81 11.00 6.59 -4.99
CA HIS A 81 10.62 5.21 -5.35
C HIS A 81 9.72 5.20 -6.60
N PRO A 82 9.99 4.29 -7.56
CA PRO A 82 9.24 4.23 -8.82
C PRO A 82 7.83 3.70 -8.60
N ILE A 83 6.85 4.27 -9.30
CA ILE A 83 5.46 3.80 -9.23
C ILE A 83 5.38 2.42 -9.93
N PRO A 84 4.83 1.37 -9.29
CA PRO A 84 4.77 0.01 -9.84
C PRO A 84 3.64 -0.17 -10.88
N ALA A 85 3.45 0.81 -11.75
CA ALA A 85 2.44 0.80 -12.81
C ALA A 85 3.10 0.60 -14.17
N TYR A 86 2.52 -0.26 -15.02
CA TYR A 86 3.07 -0.63 -16.33
C TYR A 86 1.97 -0.60 -17.39
N ARG A 87 2.33 -0.34 -18.65
CA ARG A 87 1.43 -0.44 -19.80
C ARG A 87 2.17 -0.96 -21.02
N SER A 88 1.45 -1.44 -22.02
CA SER A 88 2.04 -1.73 -23.33
C SER A 88 2.30 -0.44 -24.12
N LYS A 89 3.38 -0.42 -24.91
CA LYS A 89 3.70 0.65 -25.86
C LYS A 89 2.72 0.58 -27.02
N LYS A 90 2.12 1.72 -27.40
CA LYS A 90 1.26 1.82 -28.59
C LYS A 90 2.05 1.34 -29.81
N THR A 91 1.56 0.31 -30.48
CA THR A 91 2.22 -0.26 -31.67
C THR A 91 1.73 0.39 -32.96
N ASP A 92 0.52 1.00 -32.96
CA ASP A 92 -0.05 1.72 -34.09
C ASP A 92 -0.79 3.01 -33.65
N PRO A 93 -0.58 4.17 -34.31
CA PRO A 93 -1.31 5.41 -34.02
C PRO A 93 -2.78 5.38 -34.46
N ALA A 94 -3.20 4.37 -35.23
CA ALA A 94 -4.55 4.24 -35.79
C ALA A 94 -5.49 3.34 -34.97
N LYS A 95 -4.97 2.63 -33.96
CA LYS A 95 -5.76 1.79 -33.06
C LYS A 95 -5.83 2.45 -31.70
N ASP A 96 -6.98 3.05 -31.40
CA ASP A 96 -7.31 3.59 -30.09
C ASP A 96 -7.76 2.45 -29.15
N GLU A 97 -6.88 1.45 -28.98
CA GLU A 97 -7.13 0.38 -28.02
C GLU A 97 -6.76 0.93 -26.64
N THR A 98 -7.79 1.14 -25.82
CA THR A 98 -7.76 1.63 -24.45
C THR A 98 -6.70 0.86 -23.66
N THR A 99 -5.48 1.40 -23.62
CA THR A 99 -4.32 0.68 -23.07
C THR A 99 -4.45 0.69 -21.56
N GLY A 100 -4.93 -0.42 -21.00
CA GLY A 100 -5.06 -0.60 -19.56
C GLY A 100 -3.69 -0.57 -18.89
N TRP A 101 -3.58 0.18 -17.80
CA TRP A 101 -2.45 0.09 -16.90
C TRP A 101 -2.58 -1.17 -16.04
N VAL A 102 -1.46 -1.80 -15.74
CA VAL A 102 -1.37 -2.92 -14.79
C VAL A 102 -0.45 -2.54 -13.63
N ILE A 103 -0.75 -3.05 -12.44
CA ILE A 103 0.10 -2.89 -11.26
C ILE A 103 0.88 -4.19 -11.05
N ALA A 104 2.21 -4.11 -11.00
CA ALA A 104 3.09 -5.26 -10.90
C ALA A 104 4.33 -4.92 -10.07
N ARG A 105 4.93 -5.90 -9.37
CA ARG A 105 6.15 -5.66 -8.58
C ARG A 105 7.41 -5.74 -9.41
N SER A 106 7.32 -6.30 -10.60
CA SER A 106 8.44 -6.44 -11.53
C SER A 106 7.99 -6.42 -12.98
N MET A 107 8.93 -6.16 -13.89
CA MET A 107 8.70 -6.18 -15.34
C MET A 107 8.13 -7.54 -15.79
N THR A 108 8.68 -8.64 -15.27
CA THR A 108 8.25 -10.02 -15.58
C THR A 108 6.82 -10.31 -15.13
N GLU A 109 6.41 -9.75 -13.99
CA GLU A 109 5.03 -9.86 -13.53
C GLU A 109 4.08 -9.06 -14.45
N ALA A 110 4.50 -7.88 -14.91
CA ALA A 110 3.74 -7.09 -15.88
C ALA A 110 3.62 -7.80 -17.25
N GLU A 111 4.68 -8.46 -17.73
CA GLU A 111 4.65 -9.27 -18.96
C GLU A 111 3.55 -10.33 -18.91
N LYS A 112 3.48 -11.05 -17.80
CA LYS A 112 2.49 -12.10 -17.60
C LYS A 112 1.07 -11.56 -17.60
N GLN A 113 0.85 -10.39 -16.99
CA GLN A 113 -0.48 -9.78 -16.93
C GLN A 113 -0.90 -9.19 -18.28
N LEU A 114 0.00 -8.52 -18.98
CA LEU A 114 -0.28 -7.92 -20.28
C LEU A 114 -0.23 -8.92 -21.44
N SER A 115 0.35 -10.10 -21.22
CA SER A 115 0.67 -11.08 -22.28
C SER A 115 1.51 -10.45 -23.41
N VAL A 116 2.39 -9.53 -23.05
CA VAL A 116 3.28 -8.77 -23.94
C VAL A 116 4.70 -8.92 -23.44
N GLU A 117 5.66 -9.03 -24.36
CA GLU A 117 7.10 -9.08 -24.03
C GLU A 117 7.57 -7.76 -23.36
N SER A 118 8.54 -7.83 -22.44
CA SER A 118 9.13 -6.67 -21.73
C SER A 118 9.54 -5.55 -22.66
N SER A 119 10.02 -5.88 -23.86
CA SER A 119 10.46 -4.92 -24.89
C SER A 119 9.37 -3.90 -25.25
N ARG A 120 8.11 -4.35 -25.21
CA ARG A 120 6.90 -3.59 -25.54
C ARG A 120 6.18 -3.08 -24.30
N ILE A 121 6.72 -3.26 -23.10
CA ILE A 121 6.17 -2.72 -21.86
C ILE A 121 6.92 -1.43 -21.51
N GLU A 122 6.16 -0.46 -21.02
CA GLU A 122 6.64 0.80 -20.47
C GLU A 122 6.15 0.88 -19.02
N GLN A 123 7.08 0.95 -18.06
CA GLN A 123 6.75 1.36 -16.70
C GLN A 123 6.30 2.82 -16.75
N ALA A 124 5.36 3.20 -15.89
CA ALA A 124 5.05 4.59 -15.62
C ALA A 124 6.33 5.27 -15.16
N GLU A 125 7.07 5.86 -16.11
CA GLU A 125 8.06 6.94 -16.02
C GLU A 125 9.27 6.73 -16.94
N ARG A 126 9.59 7.79 -17.68
CA ARG A 126 11.01 8.18 -17.85
C ARG A 126 11.26 9.68 -17.80
N HIS A 127 10.23 10.50 -17.87
CA HIS A 127 10.32 11.89 -17.42
C HIS A 127 9.56 12.02 -16.11
N ARG A 128 10.33 11.95 -15.02
CA ARG A 128 10.08 12.78 -13.84
C ARG A 128 8.71 12.50 -13.25
N GLN A 129 8.46 11.40 -12.51
CA GLN A 129 7.58 11.40 -11.33
C GLN A 129 8.08 10.41 -10.24
N LEU A 130 8.06 10.72 -8.94
CA LEU A 130 8.34 9.82 -7.79
C LEU A 130 7.62 10.35 -6.52
N GLU A 131 7.10 9.47 -5.67
CA GLU A 131 6.25 9.80 -4.51
C GLU A 131 6.94 10.65 -3.42
N GLU A 132 6.13 11.38 -2.64
CA GLU A 132 6.58 12.18 -1.49
C GLU A 132 7.25 11.31 -0.41
N SER A 133 8.23 11.90 0.30
CA SER A 133 8.89 11.30 1.46
C SER A 133 7.94 10.89 2.59
N ALA A 134 6.71 11.43 2.64
CA ALA A 134 5.66 11.03 3.58
C ALA A 134 5.18 9.58 3.37
N PHE A 135 5.13 9.10 2.11
CA PHE A 135 4.73 7.74 1.80
C PHE A 135 5.81 6.73 2.23
N ALA A 136 7.07 7.03 1.94
CA ALA A 136 8.23 6.24 2.37
C ALA A 136 8.41 6.24 3.90
N SER A 137 8.13 7.35 4.59
CA SER A 137 8.23 7.41 6.06
C SER A 137 7.06 6.72 6.77
N SER A 138 5.89 6.61 6.14
CA SER A 138 4.79 5.75 6.63
C SER A 138 5.08 4.26 6.45
N TRP A 139 6.04 3.88 5.60
CA TRP A 139 6.47 2.49 5.34
C TRP A 139 7.85 2.15 5.91
N SER A 140 8.52 3.09 6.59
CA SER A 140 9.86 2.87 7.14
C SER A 140 9.82 2.08 8.46
N VAL A 141 9.50 0.78 8.38
CA VAL A 141 9.77 -0.23 9.42
C VAL A 141 10.38 -1.51 8.82
N ARG A 142 10.90 -1.47 7.59
CA ARG A 142 11.66 -2.59 7.03
C ARG A 142 12.85 -2.04 6.25
N ASP A 143 14.05 -2.39 6.73
CA ASP A 143 15.35 -2.42 6.02
C ASP A 143 16.57 -2.09 6.91
N LYS A 144 16.46 -2.26 8.23
CA LYS A 144 17.64 -2.39 9.11
C LYS A 144 17.59 -3.69 9.90
N CYS A 145 17.90 -4.80 9.24
CA CYS A 145 18.44 -6.01 9.86
C CYS A 145 18.87 -7.00 8.75
N LEU A 146 19.89 -6.61 8.00
CA LEU A 146 20.88 -7.53 7.47
C LEU A 146 22.23 -6.92 7.81
N ASP A 147 22.68 -7.26 9.03
CA ASP A 147 24.05 -7.54 9.48
C ASP A 147 24.03 -7.72 11.00
#